data_AF-A0A4S4C4D9-F1
#
_entry.id   AF-A0A4S4C4D9-F1
#
_cell.length_a   1.000
_cell.length_b   1.000
_cell.length_c   1.000
_cell.angle_alpha   90.00
_cell.angle_beta   90.00
_cell.angle_gamma   90.00
#
_symmetry.space_group_name_H-M   'P 1'
#
loop_
_entity.id
_entity.type
_entity.pdbx_description
1 polymer ?
#
loop_
_entity_poly.entity_id
_entity_poly.type
_entity_poly.pdbx_seq_one_letter_code
_entity_poly.pdbx_strand_id
1 'polypeptide(L)'
;MTNEEYELLVTKALENAPEWLFADIENIIKDSKDNNRISFVISELYKRYTFNFTHLFAAMDQNSEWSVISRERLNFIDNNIDLIQAMMKKYQ
;
A
#
# COMPACT_ATOMS: atom_id res chain seq x y z
N MET A 1 6.30 26.46 4.81
CA MET A 1 6.65 25.18 5.45
C MET A 1 8.16 25.10 5.45
N THR A 2 8.77 25.01 6.62
CA THR A 2 10.22 24.75 6.72
C THR A 2 10.48 23.28 6.42
N ASN A 3 11.72 22.93 6.04
CA ASN A 3 12.09 21.52 5.82
C ASN A 3 11.90 20.69 7.10
N GLU A 4 12.14 21.27 8.27
CA GLU A 4 11.97 20.62 9.57
C GLU A 4 10.49 20.30 9.87
N GLU A 5 9.57 21.22 9.58
CA GLU A 5 8.12 21.00 9.71
C GLU A 5 7.65 19.89 8.76
N TYR A 6 8.19 19.87 7.54
CA TYR A 6 7.89 18.83 6.57
C TYR A 6 8.36 17.44 7.03
N GLU A 7 9.60 17.33 7.51
CA GLU A 7 10.15 16.06 8.02
C GLU A 7 9.39 15.56 9.26
N LEU A 8 8.98 16.46 10.15
CA LEU A 8 8.15 16.11 11.29
C LEU A 8 6.78 15.57 10.87
N LEU A 9 6.14 16.20 9.88
CA LEU A 9 4.84 15.75 9.36
C LEU A 9 4.95 14.38 8.68
N VAL A 10 5.99 14.17 7.87
CA VAL A 10 6.25 12.87 7.24
C VAL A 10 6.49 11.79 8.29
N THR A 11 7.29 12.08 9.32
CA THR A 11 7.56 11.13 10.41
C THR A 11 6.28 10.70 11.11
N LYS A 12 5.44 11.67 11.49
CA LYS A 12 4.13 11.40 12.10
C LYS A 12 3.20 10.62 11.17
N ALA A 13 3.19 10.93 9.88
CA ALA A 13 2.37 10.20 8.91
C ALA A 13 2.81 8.73 8.79
N LEU A 14 4.11 8.47 8.88
CA LEU A 14 4.66 7.11 8.88
C LEU A 14 4.34 6.36 10.18
N GLU A 15 4.40 7.02 11.34
CA GLU A 15 4.05 6.41 12.64
C GLU A 15 2.57 6.02 12.74
N ASN A 16 1.69 6.79 12.11
CA ASN A 16 0.24 6.56 12.13
C ASN A 16 -0.26 5.74 10.94
N ALA A 17 0.65 5.31 10.06
CA ALA A 17 0.26 4.52 8.92
C ALA A 17 -0.14 3.08 9.32
N PRO A 18 -1.07 2.46 8.58
CA PRO A 18 -1.55 1.15 8.94
C PRO A 18 -0.50 0.06 8.71
N GLU A 19 -0.41 -0.89 9.64
CA GLU A 19 0.57 -1.99 9.60
C GLU A 19 0.50 -2.83 8.33
N TRP A 20 -0.72 -3.05 7.80
CA TRP A 20 -0.91 -3.84 6.58
C TRP A 20 -0.15 -3.23 5.38
N LEU A 21 -0.06 -1.90 5.31
CA LEU A 21 0.57 -1.21 4.19
C LEU A 21 2.09 -1.38 4.24
N PHE A 22 2.69 -1.34 5.43
CA PHE A 22 4.13 -1.63 5.60
C PHE A 22 4.46 -3.06 5.19
N ALA A 23 3.70 -4.03 5.68
CA ALA A 23 3.92 -5.43 5.36
C ALA A 23 3.77 -5.69 3.85
N ASP A 24 2.77 -5.08 3.20
CA ASP A 24 2.57 -5.23 1.76
C ASP A 24 3.71 -4.62 0.94
N ILE A 25 4.11 -3.38 1.26
CA ILE A 25 5.20 -2.69 0.57
C ILE A 25 6.51 -3.45 0.74
N GLU A 26 6.81 -3.92 1.96
CA GLU A 26 8.01 -4.70 2.24
C GLU A 26 8.04 -5.99 1.41
N ASN A 27 6.92 -6.72 1.34
CA ASN A 27 6.81 -7.92 0.52
C ASN A 27 7.01 -7.62 -0.98
N ILE A 28 6.34 -6.57 -1.50
CA ILE A 28 6.47 -6.16 -2.91
C ILE A 28 7.92 -5.79 -3.25
N ILE A 29 8.60 -5.05 -2.37
CA ILE A 29 9.99 -4.64 -2.58
C ILE A 29 10.90 -5.87 -2.55
N LYS A 30 10.75 -6.78 -1.58
CA LYS A 30 11.54 -8.02 -1.48
C LYS A 30 11.37 -8.93 -2.70
N ASP A 31 10.15 -9.03 -3.22
CA ASP A 31 9.84 -9.86 -4.39
C ASP A 31 10.34 -9.22 -5.70
N SER A 32 10.56 -7.90 -5.70
CA SER A 32 11.07 -7.17 -6.85
C SER A 32 12.60 -7.13 -6.84
N LYS A 33 13.23 -7.73 -7.86
CA LYS A 33 14.70 -7.82 -7.92
C LYS A 33 15.39 -6.50 -8.25
N ASP A 34 14.74 -5.56 -8.93
CA ASP A 34 15.40 -4.31 -9.41
C ASP A 34 14.46 -3.12 -9.69
N ASN A 35 13.13 -3.23 -9.48
CA ASN A 35 12.19 -2.18 -9.91
C ASN A 35 11.36 -1.60 -8.76
N ASN A 36 12.03 -0.93 -7.83
CA ASN A 36 11.42 -0.20 -6.71
C ASN A 36 10.86 1.18 -7.13
N ARG A 37 10.31 1.30 -8.34
CA ARG A 37 9.62 2.53 -8.75
C ARG A 37 8.26 2.60 -8.05
N ILE A 38 7.88 3.81 -7.65
CA ILE A 38 6.58 4.03 -6.99
C ILE A 38 5.41 3.53 -7.83
N SER A 39 5.45 3.72 -9.15
CA SER A 39 4.42 3.23 -10.06
C SER A 39 4.30 1.71 -10.06
N PHE A 40 5.40 1.00 -9.89
CA PHE A 40 5.40 -0.47 -9.77
C PHE A 40 4.75 -0.89 -8.46
N VAL A 41 5.17 -0.31 -7.34
CA VAL A 41 4.60 -0.64 -6.01
C VAL A 41 3.11 -0.32 -5.93
N ILE A 42 2.67 0.83 -6.45
CA ILE A 42 1.24 1.16 -6.55
C ILE A 42 0.52 0.11 -7.38
N SER A 43 1.05 -0.27 -8.55
CA SER A 43 0.41 -1.27 -9.40
C SER A 43 0.28 -2.64 -8.73
N GLU A 44 1.26 -3.06 -7.93
CA GLU A 44 1.22 -4.33 -7.19
C GLU A 44 0.25 -4.27 -6.00
N LEU A 45 0.19 -3.15 -5.27
CA LEU A 45 -0.83 -2.93 -4.24
C LEU A 45 -2.23 -2.99 -4.85
N TYR A 46 -2.43 -2.34 -5.99
CA TYR A 46 -3.68 -2.41 -6.73
C TYR A 46 -4.03 -3.83 -7.17
N LYS A 47 -3.09 -4.59 -7.71
CA LYS A 47 -3.32 -6.01 -8.09
C LYS A 47 -3.70 -6.86 -6.89
N ARG A 48 -3.14 -6.59 -5.71
CA ARG A 48 -3.41 -7.32 -4.46
C ARG A 48 -4.85 -7.11 -3.97
N TYR A 49 -5.39 -5.90 -4.15
CA TYR A 49 -6.72 -5.54 -3.65
C TYR A 49 -7.80 -5.45 -4.71
N THR A 50 -7.44 -5.45 -5.99
CA THR A 50 -8.40 -5.55 -7.08
C THR A 50 -8.89 -7.00 -7.19
N PHE A 51 -10.21 -7.18 -7.25
CA PHE A 51 -10.82 -8.49 -7.44
C PHE A 51 -10.31 -9.15 -8.72
N ASN A 52 -9.46 -10.18 -8.59
CA ASN A 52 -9.12 -11.06 -9.69
C ASN A 52 -10.00 -12.32 -9.67
N PHE A 53 -10.31 -12.88 -10.85
CA PHE A 53 -11.18 -14.06 -11.01
C PHE A 53 -10.78 -15.24 -10.11
N THR A 54 -9.49 -15.38 -9.79
CA THR A 54 -8.95 -16.40 -8.87
C THR A 54 -9.50 -16.28 -7.43
N HIS A 55 -9.79 -15.06 -6.95
CA HIS A 55 -10.38 -14.83 -5.62
C HIS A 55 -11.89 -15.13 -5.59
N LEU A 56 -12.56 -14.94 -6.73
CA LEU A 56 -13.98 -15.24 -6.91
C LEU A 56 -14.30 -16.73 -6.75
N PHE A 57 -13.40 -17.61 -7.22
CA PHE A 57 -13.53 -19.06 -7.08
C PHE A 57 -13.09 -19.59 -5.70
N ALA A 58 -12.21 -18.88 -5.00
CA ALA A 58 -11.70 -19.30 -3.69
C ALA A 58 -12.60 -18.91 -2.49
N ALA A 59 -13.47 -17.91 -2.65
CA ALA A 59 -14.13 -17.22 -1.53
C ALA A 59 -15.68 -17.23 -1.60
N MET A 60 -16.30 -18.33 -2.04
CA MET A 60 -17.78 -18.43 -2.11
C MET A 60 -18.52 -18.13 -0.78
N ASP A 61 -17.84 -18.15 0.37
CA ASP A 61 -18.38 -17.76 1.70
C ASP A 61 -17.82 -16.44 2.31
N GLN A 62 -16.71 -15.87 1.80
CA GLN A 62 -16.02 -14.72 2.42
C GLN A 62 -16.02 -13.44 1.54
N ASN A 63 -16.83 -13.42 0.49
CA ASN A 63 -16.81 -12.39 -0.54
C ASN A 63 -17.16 -10.97 -0.02
N SER A 64 -18.14 -10.87 0.89
CA SER A 64 -18.63 -9.55 1.35
C SER A 64 -17.61 -8.79 2.18
N GLU A 65 -16.97 -9.44 3.15
CA GLU A 65 -15.97 -8.82 4.02
C GLU A 65 -14.71 -8.42 3.22
N TRP A 66 -14.21 -9.32 2.37
CA TRP A 66 -13.07 -9.01 1.50
C TRP A 66 -13.37 -7.86 0.54
N SER A 67 -14.59 -7.81 -0.02
CA SER A 67 -15.02 -6.69 -0.87
C SER A 67 -14.93 -5.34 -0.15
N VAL A 68 -15.37 -5.30 1.11
CA VAL A 68 -15.33 -4.08 1.93
C VAL A 68 -13.87 -3.69 2.23
N ILE A 69 -13.07 -4.62 2.75
CA ILE A 69 -11.67 -4.38 3.10
C ILE A 69 -10.86 -3.94 1.88
N SER A 70 -11.02 -4.62 0.74
CA SER A 70 -10.31 -4.28 -0.49
C SER A 70 -10.67 -2.88 -0.99
N ARG A 71 -11.96 -2.50 -0.93
CA ARG A 71 -12.39 -1.14 -1.29
C ARG A 71 -11.80 -0.10 -0.35
N GLU A 72 -11.79 -0.35 0.96
CA GLU A 72 -11.18 0.55 1.94
C GLU A 72 -9.68 0.73 1.69
N ARG A 73 -8.95 -0.36 1.44
CA ARG A 73 -7.52 -0.32 1.18
C ARG A 73 -7.18 0.36 -0.14
N LEU A 74 -7.92 0.10 -1.21
CA LEU A 74 -7.76 0.81 -2.49
C LEU A 74 -8.01 2.31 -2.33
N ASN A 75 -9.09 2.70 -1.66
CA ASN A 75 -9.35 4.11 -1.35
C ASN A 75 -8.23 4.73 -0.51
N PHE A 76 -7.69 3.99 0.46
CA PHE A 76 -6.57 4.48 1.26
C PHE A 76 -5.33 4.70 0.39
N ILE A 77 -4.99 3.74 -0.47
CA ILE A 77 -3.84 3.83 -1.39
C ILE A 77 -3.95 5.09 -2.27
N ASP A 78 -5.13 5.34 -2.85
CA ASP A 78 -5.37 6.47 -3.74
C ASP A 78 -5.18 7.82 -3.07
N ASN A 79 -5.66 7.93 -1.83
CA ASN A 79 -5.57 9.17 -1.08
C ASN A 79 -4.18 9.39 -0.45
N ASN A 80 -3.30 8.38 -0.44
CA ASN A 80 -2.05 8.41 0.31
C ASN A 80 -0.83 7.98 -0.53
N ILE A 81 -0.81 8.34 -1.82
CA ILE A 81 0.33 8.04 -2.71
C ILE A 81 1.65 8.64 -2.19
N ASP A 82 1.61 9.87 -1.66
CA ASP A 82 2.80 10.55 -1.12
C ASP A 82 3.35 9.82 0.12
N LEU A 83 2.46 9.27 0.95
CA LEU A 83 2.84 8.45 2.11
C LEU A 83 3.52 7.16 1.66
N ILE A 84 2.98 6.49 0.63
CA ILE A 84 3.60 5.30 0.03
C ILE A 84 4.99 5.64 -0.51
N GLN A 85 5.14 6.78 -1.17
CA GLN A 85 6.46 7.25 -1.62
C GLN A 85 7.43 7.45 -0.47
N ALA A 86 6.98 8.07 0.63
CA ALA A 86 7.79 8.29 1.81
C ALA A 86 8.18 6.97 2.50
N MET A 87 7.28 5.99 2.54
CA MET A 87 7.57 4.64 3.05
C MET A 87 8.63 3.94 2.22
N MET A 88 8.50 3.98 0.89
CA MET A 88 9.47 3.34 0.00
C MET A 88 10.89 3.89 0.18
N LYS A 89 11.03 5.20 0.44
CA LYS A 89 12.33 5.82 0.73
C LYS A 89 13.00 5.28 2.00
N LYS A 90 12.26 4.67 2.95
CA LYS A 90 12.85 4.01 4.12
C LYS A 90 13.46 2.64 3.80
N TYR A 91 13.08 2.02 2.69
CA TYR A 91 13.56 0.71 2.25
C TYR A 91 14.65 0.80 1.17
N GLN A 92 15.05 2.02 0.78
CA GLN A 92 16.16 2.33 -0.13
C GLN A 92 17.37 2.82 0.66
#